data_AF-B1NF24-F1
#
_entry.id   AF-B1NF24-F1
#
_cell.length_a   1.000
_cell.length_b   1.000
_cell.length_c   1.000
_cell.angle_alpha   90.00
_cell.angle_beta   90.00
_cell.angle_gamma   90.00
#
_symmetry.space_group_name_H-M   'P 1'
#
loop_
_entity.id
_entity.type
_entity.pdbx_description
1 polymer ?
#
loop_
_entity_poly.entity_id
_entity_poly.type
_entity_poly.pdbx_seq_one_letter_code
_entity_poly.pdbx_strand_id
1 'polypeptide(L)'
;AADVVPLNVRDLLDILSERGKLSAMGLAELLYRVRRFDLLKRILKMDKRAVETHLLRHPQLVSDYRVLMTEIGEDLDKSDVSSLIFLMRDHMGRSKVAKDKSFLDLVIELEKLNLIAPDRLDLLEKCLKNIHRIDLKTKVQKYKQSAQGGETSYISTLQASLPNLSLKDPSYNLRLQNGRSNEQRLNVGQPDTQRESVKTSIQESGTSLPQHIQERYRMQSKPLGICLIIDCIGNDTEFLRDTFTSLGYEVQYFLYLHVESIIQILRQVACMPQHQDYDSFVCVLVSRGGSHSVFGVDQTQPGFPLDQIRRMFMGDACPSLLGKPKLFFIQN
;
A
#
# COMPACT_ATOMS: atom_id res chain seq x y z
N ALA A 1 -18.96 19.81 5.29
CA ALA A 1 -18.43 19.78 6.66
C ALA A 1 -19.26 18.79 7.44
N ALA A 2 -18.73 17.59 7.69
CA ALA A 2 -19.33 16.66 8.63
C ALA A 2 -18.42 16.69 9.86
N ASP A 3 -18.87 17.41 10.89
CA ASP A 3 -18.32 17.32 12.23
C ASP A 3 -18.57 15.88 12.71
N VAL A 4 -17.56 15.03 12.58
CA VAL A 4 -17.55 13.74 13.26
C VAL A 4 -17.29 14.06 14.73
N VAL A 5 -18.37 14.02 15.53
CA VAL A 5 -18.27 13.98 16.99
C VAL A 5 -17.20 12.94 17.34
N PRO A 6 -16.18 13.26 18.17
CA PRO A 6 -15.17 12.29 18.52
C PRO A 6 -15.87 11.12 19.22
N LEU A 7 -15.97 9.99 18.54
CA LEU A 7 -16.51 8.75 19.08
C LEU A 7 -15.75 8.46 20.37
N ASN A 8 -16.46 8.36 21.49
CA ASN A 8 -15.83 7.95 22.73
C ASN A 8 -15.33 6.50 22.56
N VAL A 9 -14.29 6.12 23.29
CA VAL A 9 -13.72 4.76 23.23
C VAL A 9 -14.79 3.71 23.49
N ARG A 10 -15.75 4.01 24.38
CA ARG A 10 -16.90 3.14 24.64
C ARG A 10 -17.74 2.91 23.38
N ASP A 11 -18.16 3.97 22.71
CA ASP A 11 -18.98 3.89 21.49
C ASP A 11 -18.25 3.12 20.39
N LEU A 12 -16.93 3.31 20.26
CA LEU A 12 -16.10 2.57 19.32
C LEU A 12 -16.08 1.06 19.63
N LEU A 13 -15.89 0.70 20.90
CA LEU A 13 -15.89 -0.72 21.32
C LEU A 13 -17.28 -1.35 21.12
N ASP A 14 -18.35 -0.61 21.41
CA ASP A 14 -19.73 -1.06 21.20
C ASP A 14 -19.98 -1.31 19.71
N ILE A 15 -19.60 -0.38 18.81
CA ILE A 15 -19.70 -0.56 17.35
C ILE A 15 -18.90 -1.78 16.86
N LEU A 16 -17.68 -1.99 17.38
CA LEU A 16 -16.86 -3.13 16.98
C LEU A 16 -17.44 -4.46 17.47
N SER A 17 -18.06 -4.45 18.66
CA SER A 17 -18.78 -5.59 19.22
C SER A 17 -20.04 -5.92 18.40
N GLU A 18 -20.87 -4.92 18.08
CA GLU A 18 -22.08 -5.08 17.27
C GLU A 18 -21.79 -5.60 15.86
N ARG A 19 -20.65 -5.19 15.27
CA ARG A 19 -20.20 -5.67 13.96
C ARG A 19 -19.57 -7.06 13.99
N GLY A 20 -19.52 -7.72 15.15
CA GLY A 20 -18.88 -9.03 15.33
C GLY A 20 -17.36 -9.02 15.09
N LYS A 21 -16.74 -7.83 15.07
CA LYS A 21 -15.30 -7.67 14.82
C LYS A 21 -14.46 -7.67 16.11
N LEU A 22 -15.10 -7.48 17.26
CA LEU A 22 -14.44 -7.49 18.57
C LEU A 22 -14.75 -8.78 19.33
N SER A 23 -13.80 -9.71 19.34
CA SER A 23 -13.83 -10.87 20.24
C SER A 23 -13.15 -10.54 21.57
N ALA A 24 -13.34 -11.39 22.60
CA ALA A 24 -12.61 -11.26 23.85
C ALA A 24 -11.08 -11.28 23.65
N MET A 25 -10.60 -12.05 22.66
CA MET A 25 -9.20 -12.09 22.28
C MET A 25 -8.75 -10.84 21.51
N GLY A 26 -9.62 -10.29 20.65
CA GLY A 26 -9.36 -9.00 20.01
C GLY A 26 -9.27 -7.84 21.02
N LEU A 27 -10.12 -7.85 22.05
CA LEU A 27 -10.02 -6.90 23.16
C LEU A 27 -8.73 -7.10 23.97
N ALA A 28 -8.32 -8.35 24.21
CA ALA A 28 -7.05 -8.68 24.87
C ALA A 28 -5.86 -8.11 24.09
N GLU A 29 -5.88 -8.24 22.76
CA GLU A 29 -4.86 -7.69 21.87
C GLU A 29 -4.82 -6.15 21.96
N LEU A 30 -5.96 -5.47 21.85
CA LEU A 30 -6.02 -4.00 21.94
C LEU A 30 -5.47 -3.49 23.28
N LEU A 31 -5.86 -4.11 24.40
CA LEU A 31 -5.36 -3.75 25.73
C LEU A 31 -3.86 -4.01 25.88
N TYR A 32 -3.37 -5.09 25.29
CA TYR A 32 -1.94 -5.41 25.25
C TYR A 32 -1.15 -4.36 24.46
N ARG A 33 -1.64 -3.96 23.27
CA ARG A 33 -0.99 -2.95 22.41
C ARG A 33 -0.99 -1.56 23.04
N VAL A 34 -2.06 -1.17 23.74
CA VAL A 34 -2.15 0.10 24.49
C VAL A 34 -1.43 0.01 25.85
N ARG A 35 -0.77 -1.11 26.16
CA ARG A 35 -0.01 -1.37 27.39
C ARG A 35 -0.83 -1.24 28.69
N ARG A 36 -2.16 -1.42 28.62
CA ARG A 36 -3.07 -1.43 29.79
C ARG A 36 -3.16 -2.83 30.40
N PHE A 37 -2.03 -3.32 30.89
CA PHE A 37 -1.93 -4.65 31.51
C PHE A 37 -2.74 -4.78 32.80
N ASP A 38 -3.04 -3.65 33.46
CA ASP A 38 -3.94 -3.58 34.60
C ASP A 38 -5.37 -4.01 34.23
N LEU A 39 -5.87 -3.52 33.09
CA LEU A 39 -7.19 -3.87 32.58
C LEU A 39 -7.23 -5.30 32.06
N LEU A 40 -6.15 -5.76 31.42
CA LEU A 40 -6.00 -7.14 30.96
C LEU A 40 -6.17 -8.14 32.12
N LYS A 41 -5.48 -7.91 33.24
CA LYS A 41 -5.58 -8.76 34.44
C LYS A 41 -6.93 -8.64 35.11
N ARG A 42 -7.46 -7.42 35.25
CA ARG A 42 -8.68 -7.16 36.00
C ARG A 42 -9.94 -7.66 35.30
N ILE A 43 -10.04 -7.46 33.98
CA ILE A 43 -11.25 -7.73 33.19
C ILE A 43 -11.20 -9.11 32.55
N LEU A 44 -10.09 -9.44 31.88
CA LEU A 44 -9.95 -10.67 31.11
C LEU A 44 -9.27 -11.80 31.89
N LYS A 45 -8.75 -11.52 33.09
CA LYS A 45 -7.97 -12.47 33.92
C LYS A 45 -6.82 -13.10 33.15
N MET A 46 -6.25 -12.36 32.21
CA MET A 46 -5.13 -12.79 31.38
C MET A 46 -3.84 -12.09 31.79
N ASP A 47 -2.74 -12.84 31.78
CA ASP A 47 -1.41 -12.29 31.93
C ASP A 47 -0.80 -11.95 30.57
N LYS A 48 0.18 -11.04 30.59
CA LYS A 48 0.94 -10.59 29.42
C LYS A 48 1.41 -11.76 28.54
N ARG A 49 2.01 -12.77 29.16
CA ARG A 49 2.55 -13.96 28.48
C ARG A 49 1.48 -14.80 27.79
N ALA A 50 0.29 -14.86 28.37
CA ALA A 50 -0.82 -15.61 27.79
C ALA A 50 -1.31 -14.95 26.49
N VAL A 51 -1.37 -13.61 26.47
CA VAL A 51 -1.71 -12.85 25.26
C VAL A 51 -0.61 -12.98 24.21
N GLU A 52 0.67 -12.85 24.57
CA GLU A 52 1.80 -13.04 23.64
C GLU A 52 1.75 -14.42 22.99
N THR A 53 1.52 -15.48 23.78
CA THR A 53 1.41 -16.86 23.28
C THR A 53 0.22 -17.03 22.33
N HIS A 54 -0.88 -16.32 22.58
CA HIS A 54 -2.06 -16.38 21.71
C HIS A 54 -1.82 -15.67 20.38
N LEU A 55 -1.20 -14.49 20.39
CA LEU A 55 -0.85 -13.74 19.19
C LEU A 55 0.10 -14.53 18.27
N LEU A 56 0.91 -15.43 18.84
CA LEU A 56 1.80 -16.35 18.11
C LEU A 56 1.06 -17.43 17.32
N ARG A 57 -0.16 -17.78 17.73
CA ARG A 57 -0.89 -18.92 17.18
C ARG A 57 -2.11 -18.55 16.36
N HIS A 58 -2.53 -17.28 16.39
CA HIS A 58 -3.80 -16.86 15.81
C HIS A 58 -3.66 -15.56 15.00
N PRO A 59 -4.57 -15.34 14.03
CA PRO A 59 -4.63 -14.09 13.27
C PRO A 59 -4.84 -12.89 14.21
N GLN A 60 -4.05 -11.84 14.00
CA GLN A 60 -4.10 -10.62 14.78
C GLN A 60 -5.22 -9.70 14.28
N LEU A 61 -5.90 -9.02 15.19
CA LEU A 61 -6.91 -8.00 14.88
C LEU A 61 -6.25 -6.74 14.31
N VAL A 62 -5.07 -6.37 14.84
CA VAL A 62 -4.31 -5.19 14.44
C VAL A 62 -3.16 -5.62 13.52
N SER A 63 -3.07 -5.02 12.34
CA SER A 63 -2.00 -5.35 11.40
C SER A 63 -0.62 -4.93 11.91
N ASP A 64 0.43 -5.66 11.53
CA ASP A 64 1.81 -5.37 11.92
C ASP A 64 2.25 -3.95 11.52
N TYR A 65 1.72 -3.44 10.40
CA TYR A 65 1.91 -2.04 9.98
C TYR A 65 1.37 -1.04 11.03
N ARG A 66 0.17 -1.28 11.58
CA ARG A 66 -0.44 -0.40 12.58
C ARG A 66 0.30 -0.47 13.92
N VAL A 67 0.82 -1.65 14.25
CA VAL A 67 1.72 -1.82 15.41
C VAL A 67 2.97 -0.97 15.23
N LEU A 68 3.64 -1.07 14.07
CA LEU A 68 4.84 -0.28 13.76
C LEU A 68 4.60 1.24 13.87
N MET A 69 3.52 1.75 13.27
CA MET A 69 3.20 3.18 13.33
C MET A 69 2.96 3.66 14.78
N THR A 70 2.34 2.81 15.60
CA THR A 70 2.10 3.11 17.01
C THR A 70 3.41 3.14 17.80
N GLU A 71 4.28 2.14 17.62
CA GLU A 71 5.59 2.09 18.28
C GLU A 71 6.49 3.27 17.88
N ILE A 72 6.50 3.64 16.60
CA ILE A 72 7.23 4.83 16.14
C ILE A 72 6.67 6.09 16.81
N GLY A 73 5.34 6.22 16.90
CA GLY A 73 4.69 7.34 17.56
C GLY A 73 5.01 7.45 19.05
N GLU A 74 5.14 6.33 19.76
CA GLU A 74 5.53 6.29 21.17
C GLU A 74 6.98 6.75 21.39
N ASP A 75 7.87 6.45 20.44
CA ASP A 75 9.30 6.76 20.55
C ASP A 75 9.66 8.16 19.99
N LEU A 76 8.73 8.90 19.39
CA LEU A 76 8.93 10.26 18.86
C LEU A 76 8.54 11.32 19.90
N ASP A 77 9.38 12.33 20.07
CA ASP A 77 9.04 13.48 20.89
C ASP A 77 8.31 14.59 20.08
N LYS A 78 7.81 15.63 20.76
CA LYS A 78 7.09 16.73 20.10
C LYS A 78 7.95 17.50 19.07
N SER A 79 9.26 17.56 19.30
CA SER A 79 10.20 18.27 18.42
C SER A 79 10.48 17.46 17.15
N ASP A 80 10.59 16.14 17.28
CA ASP A 80 10.71 15.19 16.18
C ASP A 80 9.46 15.23 15.31
N VAL A 81 8.26 15.17 15.92
CA VAL A 81 6.99 15.25 15.19
C VAL A 81 6.88 16.57 14.42
N SER A 82 7.27 17.69 15.05
CA SER A 82 7.29 19.00 14.38
C SER A 82 8.26 19.02 13.18
N SER A 83 9.42 18.38 13.33
CA SER A 83 10.42 18.26 12.26
C SER A 83 9.93 17.37 11.11
N LEU A 84 9.24 16.27 11.41
CA LEU A 84 8.61 15.40 10.39
C LEU A 84 7.52 16.15 9.63
N ILE A 85 6.63 16.83 10.35
CA ILE A 85 5.59 17.68 9.78
C ILE A 85 6.20 18.71 8.84
N PHE A 86 7.31 19.35 9.25
CA PHE A 86 8.01 20.32 8.43
C PHE A 86 8.56 19.70 7.14
N LEU A 87 9.27 18.57 7.24
CA LEU A 87 9.84 17.87 6.08
C LEU A 87 8.77 17.36 5.10
N MET A 88 7.58 17.02 5.61
CA MET A 88 6.50 16.45 4.81
C MET A 88 5.53 17.51 4.27
N ARG A 89 5.73 18.79 4.62
CA ARG A 89 4.86 19.89 4.21
C ARG A 89 4.78 20.07 2.70
N ASP A 90 5.90 19.89 2.00
CA ASP A 90 5.95 20.01 0.54
C ASP A 90 5.16 18.91 -0.17
N HIS A 91 4.98 17.76 0.48
CA HIS A 91 4.21 16.63 -0.04
C HIS A 91 2.73 16.68 0.35
N MET A 92 2.39 17.34 1.46
CA MET A 92 1.02 17.43 1.99
C MET A 92 0.18 18.57 1.39
N GLY A 93 0.77 19.42 0.55
CA GLY A 93 0.16 20.64 0.03
C GLY A 93 -0.09 21.70 1.12
N ARG A 94 -0.53 22.90 0.76
CA ARG A 94 -0.84 24.01 1.70
C ARG A 94 -2.03 23.73 2.65
N SER A 95 -2.34 22.48 2.94
CA SER A 95 -3.28 22.11 4.00
C SER A 95 -2.80 22.77 5.29
N LYS A 96 -3.70 23.49 5.97
CA LYS A 96 -3.44 24.09 7.27
C LYS A 96 -3.04 22.96 8.21
N VAL A 97 -1.74 22.78 8.42
CA VAL A 97 -1.24 21.89 9.47
C VAL A 97 -1.75 22.50 10.77
N ALA A 98 -2.79 21.89 11.32
CA ALA A 98 -3.30 22.25 12.62
C ALA A 98 -2.15 22.26 13.62
N LYS A 99 -2.08 23.27 14.49
CA LYS A 99 -1.17 23.24 15.63
C LYS A 99 -1.53 22.00 16.46
N ASP A 100 -0.52 21.28 16.91
CA ASP A 100 -0.63 20.14 17.82
C ASP A 100 -1.15 18.81 17.22
N LYS A 101 -0.79 18.50 15.96
CA LYS A 101 -1.01 17.13 15.41
C LYS A 101 -0.06 16.12 16.06
N SER A 102 -0.59 14.95 16.44
CA SER A 102 0.22 13.80 16.84
C SER A 102 0.89 13.13 15.63
N PHE A 103 1.87 12.27 15.88
CA PHE A 103 2.47 11.45 14.81
C PHE A 103 1.41 10.57 14.11
N LEU A 104 0.45 10.02 14.86
CA LEU A 104 -0.61 9.19 14.29
C LEU A 104 -1.56 10.01 13.40
N ASP A 105 -1.85 11.27 13.78
CA ASP A 105 -2.61 12.18 12.92
C ASP A 105 -1.86 12.48 11.62
N LEU A 106 -0.54 12.65 11.69
CA LEU A 106 0.30 12.82 10.51
C LEU A 106 0.24 11.58 9.61
N VAL A 107 0.36 10.37 10.17
CA VAL A 107 0.27 9.11 9.41
C VAL A 107 -1.09 9.00 8.71
N ILE A 108 -2.19 9.29 9.38
CA ILE A 108 -3.54 9.26 8.80
C ILE A 108 -3.64 10.21 7.59
N GLU A 109 -3.10 11.41 7.69
CA GLU A 109 -3.12 12.38 6.58
C GLU A 109 -2.24 11.91 5.40
N LEU A 110 -1.10 11.30 5.68
CA LEU A 110 -0.21 10.76 4.65
C LEU A 110 -0.82 9.53 3.95
N GLU A 111 -1.57 8.71 4.68
CA GLU A 111 -2.34 7.58 4.11
C GLU A 111 -3.46 8.08 3.19
N LYS A 112 -4.20 9.12 3.60
CA LYS A 112 -5.24 9.74 2.74
C LYS A 112 -4.65 10.27 1.42
N LEU A 113 -3.40 10.72 1.45
CA LEU A 113 -2.65 11.18 0.28
C LEU A 113 -1.92 10.05 -0.47
N ASN A 114 -2.06 8.79 -0.03
CA ASN A 114 -1.39 7.61 -0.59
C ASN A 114 0.16 7.73 -0.63
N LEU A 115 0.72 8.51 0.29
CA LEU A 115 2.16 8.72 0.42
C LEU A 115 2.82 7.64 1.29
N ILE A 116 2.06 7.02 2.19
CA ILE A 116 2.51 5.93 3.06
C ILE A 116 1.46 4.80 3.04
N ALA A 117 1.92 3.56 3.00
CA ALA A 117 1.12 2.34 3.09
C ALA A 117 1.99 1.18 3.64
N PRO A 118 1.41 0.01 4.00
CA PRO A 118 2.19 -1.14 4.49
C PRO A 118 3.33 -1.58 3.56
N ASP A 119 3.14 -1.47 2.25
CA ASP A 119 4.10 -1.80 1.20
C ASP A 119 4.95 -0.59 0.76
N ARG A 120 4.62 0.62 1.24
CA ARG A 120 5.24 1.89 0.83
C ARG A 120 5.63 2.73 2.03
N LEU A 121 6.86 2.53 2.50
CA LEU A 121 7.42 3.23 3.67
C LEU A 121 8.65 4.10 3.34
N ASP A 122 9.03 4.23 2.07
CA ASP A 122 10.28 4.90 1.67
C ASP A 122 10.32 6.38 2.04
N LEU A 123 9.18 7.08 1.93
CA LEU A 123 9.07 8.48 2.33
C LEU A 123 9.30 8.64 3.84
N LEU A 124 8.65 7.80 4.65
CA LEU A 124 8.81 7.81 6.10
C LEU A 124 10.24 7.48 6.50
N GLU A 125 10.85 6.46 5.87
CA GLU A 125 12.25 6.08 6.09
C GLU A 125 13.21 7.25 5.79
N LYS A 126 12.99 7.97 4.69
CA LYS A 126 13.77 9.15 4.32
C LYS A 126 13.60 10.28 5.33
N CYS A 127 12.38 10.56 5.77
CA CYS A 127 12.11 11.61 6.76
C CYS A 127 12.72 11.27 8.13
N LEU A 128 12.59 10.03 8.61
CA LEU A 128 13.22 9.57 9.86
C LEU A 128 14.75 9.68 9.80
N LYS A 129 15.35 9.38 8.65
CA LYS A 129 16.79 9.61 8.43
C LYS A 129 17.17 11.09 8.52
N ASN A 130 16.35 11.98 7.96
CA ASN A 130 16.62 13.42 7.93
C ASN A 130 16.49 14.08 9.31
N ILE A 131 15.60 13.58 10.18
CA ILE A 131 15.53 14.02 11.59
C ILE A 131 16.55 13.29 12.49
N HIS A 132 17.49 12.54 11.90
CA HIS A 132 18.52 11.77 12.61
C HIS A 132 18.00 10.68 13.56
N ARG A 133 16.74 10.25 13.42
CA ARG A 133 16.15 9.10 14.13
C ARG A 133 16.46 7.79 13.41
N ILE A 134 17.74 7.44 13.39
CA ILE A 134 18.25 6.25 12.70
C ILE A 134 17.71 4.96 13.33
N ASP A 135 17.48 4.96 14.64
CA ASP A 135 16.84 3.89 15.39
C ASP A 135 15.45 3.52 14.82
N LEU A 136 14.61 4.54 14.59
CA LEU A 136 13.26 4.36 14.05
C LEU A 136 13.29 3.99 12.57
N LYS A 137 14.21 4.60 11.81
CA LYS A 137 14.47 4.20 10.43
C LYS A 137 14.80 2.70 10.35
N THR A 138 15.66 2.20 11.24
CA THR A 138 16.01 0.78 11.29
C THR A 138 14.81 -0.10 11.67
N LYS A 139 13.91 0.35 12.55
CA LYS A 139 12.65 -0.37 12.81
C LYS A 139 11.78 -0.50 11.56
N VAL A 140 11.62 0.58 10.79
CA VAL A 140 10.91 0.58 9.50
C VAL A 140 11.56 -0.38 8.50
N GLN A 141 12.90 -0.37 8.41
CA GLN A 141 13.62 -1.28 7.52
C GLN A 141 13.45 -2.74 7.91
N LYS A 142 13.49 -3.07 9.21
CA LYS A 142 13.23 -4.43 9.71
C LYS A 142 11.83 -4.90 9.33
N TYR A 143 10.82 -4.04 9.48
CA TYR A 143 9.47 -4.34 9.05
C TYR A 143 9.38 -4.62 7.55
N LYS A 144 10.04 -3.81 6.70
CA LYS A 144 10.09 -4.05 5.24
C LYS A 144 10.73 -5.39 4.91
N GLN A 145 11.79 -5.78 5.62
CA GLN A 145 12.48 -7.06 5.43
C GLN A 145 11.59 -8.24 5.87
N SER A 146 10.89 -8.14 7.00
CA SER A 146 9.94 -9.18 7.43
C SER A 146 8.69 -9.27 6.55
N ALA A 147 8.30 -8.19 5.89
CA ALA A 147 7.19 -8.18 4.94
C ALA A 147 7.56 -8.72 3.55
N GLN A 148 8.86 -8.74 3.19
CA GLN A 148 9.36 -9.24 1.90
C GLN A 148 9.92 -10.68 1.96
N GLY A 149 10.27 -11.18 3.14
CA GLY A 149 10.55 -12.59 3.36
C GLY A 149 9.26 -13.36 3.60
N GLY A 150 8.92 -14.30 2.73
CA GLY A 150 7.90 -15.29 3.04
C GLY A 150 8.23 -16.03 4.35
N GLU A 151 7.19 -16.37 5.09
CA GLU A 151 7.19 -17.02 6.41
C GLU A 151 7.29 -16.07 7.62
N THR A 152 6.14 -15.95 8.29
CA THR A 152 5.92 -15.49 9.64
C THR A 152 6.91 -16.12 10.62
N SER A 153 8.05 -15.47 10.82
CA SER A 153 8.95 -15.70 11.95
C SER A 153 9.16 -14.38 12.68
N TYR A 154 8.31 -14.11 13.68
CA TYR A 154 8.68 -13.18 14.75
C TYR A 154 9.19 -13.97 15.96
N ILE A 155 10.41 -14.47 15.85
CA ILE A 155 11.32 -14.57 17.00
C ILE A 155 12.36 -13.47 16.75
N SER A 156 12.17 -12.25 17.27
CA SER A 156 13.31 -11.30 17.40
C SER A 156 13.07 -10.00 18.20
N THR A 157 11.87 -9.67 18.67
CA THR A 157 11.69 -8.42 19.47
C THR A 157 11.43 -8.63 20.97
N LEU A 158 11.16 -9.87 21.42
CA LEU A 158 11.11 -10.21 22.86
C LEU A 158 12.40 -10.86 23.41
N GLN A 159 13.41 -11.05 22.57
CA GLN A 159 14.62 -11.84 22.91
C GLN A 159 15.83 -10.99 23.34
N ALA A 160 15.67 -9.67 23.53
CA ALA A 160 16.74 -8.78 24.00
C ALA A 160 17.06 -8.92 25.50
N SER A 161 16.47 -9.89 26.20
CA SER A 161 16.75 -10.18 27.61
C SER A 161 16.94 -11.68 27.86
N LEU A 162 18.21 -12.11 27.79
CA LEU A 162 18.87 -13.32 28.37
C LEU A 162 19.48 -14.35 27.36
N PRO A 163 20.65 -14.97 27.69
CA PRO A 163 21.57 -15.60 26.73
C PRO A 163 21.49 -17.14 26.62
N ASN A 164 21.94 -17.65 25.47
CA ASN A 164 22.42 -19.01 25.11
C ASN A 164 21.59 -20.26 25.41
N LEU A 165 21.24 -21.01 24.35
CA LEU A 165 21.58 -22.43 24.14
C LEU A 165 21.24 -22.88 22.70
N SER A 166 21.94 -23.91 22.24
CA SER A 166 22.31 -24.21 20.85
C SER A 166 21.62 -25.47 20.28
N LEU A 167 21.84 -25.68 18.97
CA LEU A 167 21.73 -26.91 18.15
C LEU A 167 20.34 -27.17 17.52
N LYS A 168 20.19 -27.51 16.22
CA LYS A 168 21.14 -27.95 15.18
C LYS A 168 20.47 -27.83 13.80
N ASP A 169 21.28 -27.47 12.81
CA ASP A 169 21.01 -27.53 11.36
C ASP A 169 20.88 -29.01 10.88
N PRO A 170 20.29 -29.28 9.70
CA PRO A 170 21.15 -29.46 8.53
C PRO A 170 20.59 -28.88 7.22
N SER A 171 21.14 -27.74 6.82
CA SER A 171 21.85 -27.43 5.56
C SER A 171 21.58 -28.30 4.31
N TYR A 172 21.25 -27.64 3.20
CA TYR A 172 21.99 -27.79 1.94
C TYR A 172 22.17 -26.44 1.22
N ASN A 173 23.39 -26.24 0.75
CA ASN A 173 23.96 -25.02 0.21
C ASN A 173 23.65 -24.87 -1.28
N LEU A 174 23.53 -23.64 -1.78
CA LEU A 174 24.42 -23.19 -2.85
C LEU A 174 24.61 -21.67 -2.85
N ARG A 175 25.86 -21.29 -2.56
CA ARG A 175 26.47 -19.95 -2.70
C ARG A 175 26.39 -19.43 -4.13
N LEU A 176 26.03 -18.16 -4.31
CA LEU A 176 26.52 -17.33 -5.41
C LEU A 176 27.75 -16.54 -4.93
N GLN A 177 28.88 -16.73 -5.61
CA GLN A 177 30.06 -15.88 -5.46
C GLN A 177 29.93 -14.63 -6.33
N ASN A 178 30.39 -13.52 -5.76
CA ASN A 178 30.69 -12.27 -6.46
C ASN A 178 31.79 -12.46 -7.52
N GLY A 179 31.71 -11.68 -8.60
CA GLY A 179 32.82 -11.47 -9.55
C GLY A 179 32.64 -10.18 -10.34
N ARG A 180 33.39 -9.14 -9.95
CA ARG A 180 33.68 -7.89 -10.68
C ARG A 180 34.49 -8.17 -11.96
N SER A 181 34.28 -7.41 -13.04
CA SER A 181 35.36 -6.74 -13.80
C SER A 181 34.84 -5.86 -14.96
N ASN A 182 35.51 -4.72 -15.13
CA ASN A 182 35.41 -3.72 -16.21
C ASN A 182 36.00 -4.20 -17.55
N GLU A 183 35.66 -3.50 -18.65
CA GLU A 183 36.48 -3.02 -19.81
C GLU A 183 35.57 -2.82 -21.05
N GLN A 184 35.30 -1.60 -21.57
CA GLN A 184 36.06 -0.71 -22.48
C GLN A 184 36.29 -1.18 -23.95
N ARG A 185 35.69 -0.45 -24.92
CA ARG A 185 36.23 0.10 -26.22
C ARG A 185 35.06 0.53 -27.15
N LEU A 186 34.90 1.81 -27.56
CA LEU A 186 35.54 2.56 -28.69
C LEU A 186 35.25 1.91 -30.07
N ASN A 187 34.70 2.54 -31.13
CA ASN A 187 35.05 3.80 -31.84
C ASN A 187 33.92 4.17 -32.87
N VAL A 188 33.49 5.43 -33.04
CA VAL A 188 33.93 6.56 -33.93
C VAL A 188 33.24 6.64 -35.31
N GLY A 189 32.73 7.85 -35.61
CA GLY A 189 32.38 8.35 -36.95
C GLY A 189 31.64 9.70 -36.91
N GLN A 190 32.35 10.80 -37.22
CA GLN A 190 31.93 12.22 -37.37
C GLN A 190 32.32 12.65 -38.82
N PRO A 191 32.20 13.92 -39.32
CA PRO A 191 31.50 15.15 -38.89
C PRO A 191 30.89 15.98 -40.10
N ASP A 192 30.65 17.29 -39.86
CA ASP A 192 30.55 18.46 -40.80
C ASP A 192 29.14 19.01 -41.14
N THR A 193 28.82 20.33 -41.20
CA THR A 193 29.55 21.62 -41.00
C THR A 193 28.56 22.81 -41.05
N GLN A 194 28.73 23.81 -40.15
CA GLN A 194 28.42 25.29 -40.20
C GLN A 194 27.00 25.81 -40.58
N ARG A 195 26.45 26.92 -40.01
CA ARG A 195 26.97 28.31 -39.98
C ARG A 195 26.10 29.29 -39.13
N GLU A 196 26.78 30.23 -38.44
CA GLU A 196 26.46 31.67 -38.07
C GLU A 196 25.08 32.06 -37.47
N SER A 197 24.88 32.71 -36.31
CA SER A 197 25.45 33.85 -35.54
C SER A 197 25.00 35.27 -35.94
N VAL A 198 24.24 35.98 -35.08
CA VAL A 198 24.37 37.44 -34.77
C VAL A 198 23.84 37.71 -33.34
N LYS A 199 24.58 38.54 -32.59
CA LYS A 199 24.34 39.02 -31.20
C LYS A 199 23.53 40.34 -31.20
N THR A 200 22.77 40.61 -30.13
CA THR A 200 22.78 41.90 -29.38
C THR A 200 22.00 41.86 -28.05
N SER A 201 22.74 41.99 -26.95
CA SER A 201 22.55 42.91 -25.79
C SER A 201 21.16 43.27 -25.19
N ILE A 202 20.94 42.75 -23.96
CA ILE A 202 20.46 43.40 -22.70
C ILE A 202 18.94 43.72 -22.47
N GLN A 203 18.39 43.01 -21.45
CA GLN A 203 17.35 43.30 -20.41
C GLN A 203 16.01 43.95 -20.81
N GLU A 204 14.81 43.53 -20.39
CA GLU A 204 14.25 42.64 -19.35
C GLU A 204 13.00 41.96 -19.97
N SER A 205 12.89 40.62 -19.91
CA SER A 205 11.72 39.90 -20.43
C SER A 205 10.90 39.30 -19.29
N GLY A 206 9.67 39.79 -19.12
CA GLY A 206 8.71 39.31 -18.13
C GLY A 206 7.30 39.17 -18.70
N THR A 207 7.13 38.50 -19.85
CA THR A 207 5.79 38.14 -20.35
C THR A 207 5.77 36.79 -21.05
N SER A 208 5.05 35.86 -20.41
CA SER A 208 4.38 34.64 -20.91
C SER A 208 5.21 33.57 -21.64
N LEU A 209 5.67 32.57 -20.86
CA LEU A 209 5.90 31.20 -21.35
C LEU A 209 4.60 30.35 -21.25
N PRO A 210 4.48 29.25 -22.02
CA PRO A 210 3.21 28.60 -22.33
C PRO A 210 2.56 27.93 -21.11
N GLN A 211 1.23 27.90 -21.14
CA GLN A 211 0.36 27.23 -20.18
C GLN A 211 0.90 25.85 -19.80
N HIS A 212 1.08 25.65 -18.49
CA HIS A 212 1.23 24.36 -17.84
C HIS A 212 0.11 23.43 -18.36
N ILE A 213 0.40 22.56 -19.33
CA ILE A 213 -0.53 21.52 -19.77
C ILE A 213 -0.76 20.64 -18.54
N GLN A 214 -1.90 20.82 -17.91
CA GLN A 214 -2.33 19.96 -16.83
C GLN A 214 -2.62 18.60 -17.48
N GLU A 215 -1.74 17.62 -17.30
CA GLU A 215 -1.93 16.22 -17.72
C GLU A 215 -3.17 15.65 -16.99
N ARG A 216 -4.36 15.95 -17.52
CA ARG A 216 -5.62 15.41 -17.05
C ARG A 216 -6.06 14.34 -18.03
N TYR A 217 -6.42 13.17 -17.52
CA TYR A 217 -7.10 12.17 -18.33
C TYR A 217 -8.45 12.71 -18.79
N ARG A 218 -8.76 12.51 -20.07
CA ARG A 218 -10.10 12.77 -20.62
C ARG A 218 -11.07 11.74 -20.03
N MET A 219 -12.23 12.19 -19.54
CA MET A 219 -13.28 11.36 -18.89
C MET A 219 -14.67 11.88 -19.30
N GLN A 220 -14.97 11.83 -20.60
CA GLN A 220 -16.17 12.38 -21.23
C GLN A 220 -16.99 11.33 -22.01
N SER A 221 -16.43 10.15 -22.31
CA SER A 221 -17.15 9.07 -23.00
C SER A 221 -18.38 8.61 -22.21
N LYS A 222 -19.38 8.11 -22.93
CA LYS A 222 -20.60 7.51 -22.36
C LYS A 222 -20.82 6.15 -23.01
N PRO A 223 -20.49 5.03 -22.33
CA PRO A 223 -19.95 4.95 -20.96
C PRO A 223 -18.50 5.45 -20.84
N LEU A 224 -18.05 5.75 -19.62
CA LEU A 224 -16.67 6.18 -19.34
C LEU A 224 -15.63 5.08 -19.58
N GLY A 225 -16.06 3.82 -19.52
CA GLY A 225 -15.18 2.68 -19.42
C GLY A 225 -15.93 1.40 -19.13
N ILE A 226 -15.21 0.28 -19.25
CA ILE A 226 -15.63 -1.00 -18.71
C ILE A 226 -15.17 -1.08 -17.26
N CYS A 227 -16.08 -1.49 -16.36
CA CYS A 227 -15.76 -1.90 -15.01
C CYS A 227 -15.94 -3.41 -14.89
N LEU A 228 -14.84 -4.14 -14.72
CA LEU A 228 -14.84 -5.58 -14.50
C LEU A 228 -14.80 -5.87 -13.00
N ILE A 229 -15.81 -6.56 -12.47
CA ILE A 229 -15.88 -6.98 -11.07
C ILE A 229 -15.76 -8.51 -11.02
N ILE A 230 -14.76 -9.01 -10.30
CA ILE A 230 -14.60 -10.45 -10.03
C ILE A 230 -14.69 -10.63 -8.52
N ASP A 231 -15.75 -11.28 -8.06
CA ASP A 231 -16.02 -11.50 -6.64
C ASP A 231 -16.08 -13.00 -6.33
N CYS A 232 -14.97 -13.51 -5.81
CA CYS A 232 -14.83 -14.91 -5.38
C CYS A 232 -15.39 -15.16 -3.98
N ILE A 233 -15.89 -14.14 -3.28
CA ILE A 233 -16.42 -14.24 -1.91
C ILE A 233 -17.95 -14.12 -1.90
N GLY A 234 -18.52 -13.24 -2.72
CA GLY A 234 -19.96 -13.06 -2.91
C GLY A 234 -20.62 -12.02 -2.00
N ASN A 235 -19.87 -11.03 -1.48
CA ASN A 235 -20.39 -10.10 -0.48
C ASN A 235 -20.75 -8.71 -1.03
N ASP A 236 -19.99 -8.20 -2.00
CA ASP A 236 -19.99 -6.75 -2.31
C ASP A 236 -20.48 -6.43 -3.74
N THR A 237 -20.80 -7.45 -4.53
CA THR A 237 -21.02 -7.31 -5.98
C THR A 237 -22.18 -6.38 -6.36
N GLU A 238 -23.34 -6.46 -5.70
CA GLU A 238 -24.49 -5.60 -6.05
C GLU A 238 -24.20 -4.12 -5.78
N PHE A 239 -23.63 -3.82 -4.61
CA PHE A 239 -23.26 -2.46 -4.23
C PHE A 239 -22.19 -1.88 -5.16
N LEU A 240 -21.18 -2.66 -5.52
CA LEU A 240 -20.14 -2.26 -6.46
C LEU A 240 -20.72 -2.02 -7.86
N ARG A 241 -21.61 -2.90 -8.33
CA ARG A 241 -22.29 -2.76 -9.62
C ARG A 241 -23.09 -1.47 -9.67
N ASP A 242 -23.93 -1.21 -8.68
CA ASP A 242 -24.79 -0.03 -8.65
C ASP A 242 -23.94 1.25 -8.54
N THR A 243 -22.87 1.21 -7.74
CA THR A 243 -21.90 2.32 -7.62
C THR A 243 -21.24 2.63 -8.97
N PHE A 244 -20.60 1.66 -9.63
CA PHE A 244 -19.91 1.93 -10.90
C PHE A 244 -20.85 2.23 -12.05
N THR A 245 -22.06 1.68 -12.04
CA THR A 245 -23.12 2.07 -13.00
C THR A 245 -23.51 3.54 -12.79
N SER A 246 -23.69 3.99 -11.55
CA SER A 246 -23.99 5.40 -11.23
C SER A 246 -22.86 6.36 -11.61
N LEU A 247 -21.61 5.87 -11.62
CA LEU A 247 -20.43 6.60 -12.08
C LEU A 247 -20.32 6.62 -13.62
N GLY A 248 -21.19 5.94 -14.35
CA GLY A 248 -21.24 5.95 -15.81
C GLY A 248 -20.36 4.89 -16.48
N TYR A 249 -20.02 3.81 -15.79
CA TYR A 249 -19.31 2.67 -16.37
C TYR A 249 -20.27 1.58 -16.88
N GLU A 250 -19.81 0.85 -17.88
CA GLU A 250 -20.42 -0.41 -18.30
C GLU A 250 -19.88 -1.53 -17.40
N VAL A 251 -20.72 -2.04 -16.50
CA VAL A 251 -20.29 -3.02 -15.48
C VAL A 251 -20.49 -4.45 -15.97
N GLN A 252 -19.40 -5.24 -15.96
CA GLN A 252 -19.42 -6.68 -16.11
C GLN A 252 -18.97 -7.31 -14.80
N TYR A 253 -19.73 -8.28 -14.28
CA TYR A 253 -19.40 -8.91 -13.01
C TYR A 253 -19.48 -10.44 -13.09
N PHE A 254 -18.61 -11.11 -12.33
CA PHE A 254 -18.54 -12.56 -12.25
C PHE A 254 -18.33 -13.01 -10.81
N LEU A 255 -19.12 -14.00 -10.39
CA LEU A 255 -19.12 -14.51 -9.03
C LEU A 255 -18.50 -15.90 -8.96
N TYR A 256 -17.87 -16.22 -7.82
CA TYR A 256 -17.45 -17.57 -7.45
C TYR A 256 -16.60 -18.28 -8.52
N LEU A 257 -15.66 -17.55 -9.13
CA LEU A 257 -14.81 -18.08 -10.18
C LEU A 257 -13.61 -18.88 -9.63
N HIS A 258 -13.22 -19.91 -10.38
CA HIS A 258 -11.93 -20.60 -10.23
C HIS A 258 -10.78 -19.76 -10.82
N VAL A 259 -9.55 -20.00 -10.37
CA VAL A 259 -8.37 -19.22 -10.83
C VAL A 259 -8.23 -19.23 -12.37
N GLU A 260 -8.41 -20.39 -13.01
CA GLU A 260 -8.32 -20.49 -14.48
C GLU A 260 -9.39 -19.65 -15.19
N SER A 261 -10.63 -19.64 -14.66
CA SER A 261 -11.71 -18.82 -15.20
C SER A 261 -11.45 -17.32 -15.03
N ILE A 262 -10.83 -16.91 -13.90
CA ILE A 262 -10.38 -15.54 -13.68
C ILE A 262 -9.39 -15.14 -14.78
N ILE A 263 -8.38 -15.97 -15.05
CA ILE A 263 -7.37 -15.72 -16.09
C ILE A 263 -8.03 -15.59 -17.47
N GLN A 264 -8.97 -16.47 -17.80
CA GLN A 264 -9.68 -16.45 -19.08
C GLN A 264 -10.51 -15.17 -19.26
N ILE A 265 -11.27 -14.77 -18.23
CA ILE A 265 -12.09 -13.55 -18.27
C ILE A 265 -11.21 -12.30 -18.36
N LEU A 266 -10.10 -12.23 -17.61
CA LEU A 266 -9.18 -11.11 -17.69
C LEU A 266 -8.59 -10.96 -19.09
N ARG A 267 -8.19 -12.07 -19.73
CA ARG A 267 -7.70 -12.07 -21.11
C ARG A 267 -8.79 -11.65 -22.10
N GLN A 268 -10.00 -12.17 -21.94
CA GLN A 268 -11.13 -11.81 -22.80
C GLN A 268 -11.43 -10.31 -22.71
N VAL A 269 -11.51 -9.76 -21.51
CA VAL A 269 -11.78 -8.33 -21.29
C VAL A 269 -10.63 -7.48 -21.79
N ALA A 270 -9.37 -7.88 -21.59
CA ALA A 270 -8.22 -7.14 -22.14
C ALA A 270 -8.24 -7.03 -23.67
N CYS A 271 -8.82 -8.02 -24.36
CA CYS A 271 -8.93 -8.04 -25.82
C CYS A 271 -10.19 -7.33 -26.37
N MET A 272 -11.03 -6.72 -25.52
CA MET A 272 -12.27 -6.09 -25.97
C MET A 272 -11.98 -4.82 -26.82
N PRO A 273 -12.52 -4.73 -28.06
CA PRO A 273 -12.31 -3.56 -28.91
C PRO A 273 -12.98 -2.29 -28.36
N GLN A 274 -14.05 -2.44 -27.55
CA GLN A 274 -14.81 -1.33 -26.95
C GLN A 274 -13.93 -0.39 -26.11
N HIS A 275 -12.81 -0.88 -25.58
CA HIS A 275 -11.82 -0.05 -24.90
C HIS A 275 -11.35 1.14 -25.74
N GLN A 276 -11.37 1.03 -27.09
CA GLN A 276 -10.98 2.13 -27.98
C GLN A 276 -11.91 3.34 -27.89
N ASP A 277 -13.21 3.10 -27.71
CA ASP A 277 -14.24 4.15 -27.68
C ASP A 277 -14.42 4.77 -26.28
N TYR A 278 -13.91 4.09 -25.26
CA TYR A 278 -14.03 4.52 -23.87
C TYR A 278 -12.80 5.25 -23.37
N ASP A 279 -12.95 5.97 -22.27
CA ASP A 279 -11.90 6.84 -21.73
C ASP A 279 -11.07 6.17 -20.63
N SER A 280 -11.57 5.10 -20.00
CA SER A 280 -10.95 4.47 -18.83
C SER A 280 -11.29 2.98 -18.70
N PHE A 281 -10.55 2.29 -17.85
CA PHE A 281 -10.85 0.91 -17.44
C PHE A 281 -10.75 0.75 -15.92
N VAL A 282 -11.68 0.00 -15.34
CA VAL A 282 -11.70 -0.34 -13.92
C VAL A 282 -11.74 -1.87 -13.77
N CYS A 283 -10.94 -2.39 -12.85
CA CYS A 283 -11.00 -3.78 -12.44
C CYS A 283 -11.08 -3.86 -10.91
N VAL A 284 -12.11 -4.51 -10.40
CA VAL A 284 -12.33 -4.79 -8.97
C VAL A 284 -12.20 -6.28 -8.75
N LEU A 285 -11.28 -6.65 -7.86
CA LEU A 285 -10.98 -8.04 -7.51
C LEU A 285 -11.27 -8.24 -6.02
N VAL A 286 -12.27 -9.05 -5.71
CA VAL A 286 -12.63 -9.46 -4.34
C VAL A 286 -12.35 -10.94 -4.22
N SER A 287 -11.30 -11.30 -3.47
CA SER A 287 -10.82 -12.68 -3.35
C SER A 287 -10.33 -12.96 -1.95
N ARG A 288 -9.98 -14.22 -1.62
CA ARG A 288 -9.28 -14.58 -0.37
C ARG A 288 -7.75 -14.60 -0.57
N GLY A 289 -7.28 -13.68 -1.41
CA GLY A 289 -5.93 -13.54 -1.94
C GLY A 289 -4.82 -13.42 -0.90
N GLY A 290 -3.58 -13.60 -1.34
CA GLY A 290 -2.40 -13.08 -0.63
C GLY A 290 -2.04 -11.69 -1.14
N SER A 291 -1.12 -10.98 -0.49
CA SER A 291 -0.74 -9.60 -0.84
C SER A 291 -0.35 -9.38 -2.31
N HIS A 292 0.07 -10.44 -3.01
CA HIS A 292 0.51 -10.38 -4.40
C HIS A 292 -0.25 -11.33 -5.35
N SER A 293 -1.29 -12.03 -4.89
CA SER A 293 -1.99 -13.03 -5.70
C SER A 293 -3.47 -13.14 -5.38
N VAL A 294 -4.28 -13.34 -6.41
CA VAL A 294 -5.73 -13.59 -6.30
C VAL A 294 -5.98 -15.08 -6.29
N PHE A 295 -6.81 -15.54 -5.36
CA PHE A 295 -7.32 -16.91 -5.35
C PHE A 295 -8.75 -16.96 -5.86
N GLY A 296 -9.06 -17.97 -6.66
CA GLY A 296 -10.43 -18.33 -6.98
C GLY A 296 -11.09 -19.05 -5.80
N VAL A 297 -12.24 -19.66 -6.08
CA VAL A 297 -12.91 -20.54 -5.11
C VAL A 297 -12.11 -21.83 -4.82
N ASP A 298 -11.19 -22.22 -5.72
CA ASP A 298 -10.29 -23.35 -5.53
C ASP A 298 -8.94 -22.94 -4.91
N GLN A 299 -8.83 -23.10 -3.59
CA GLN A 299 -7.59 -22.82 -2.86
C GLN A 299 -6.45 -23.83 -3.15
N THR A 300 -6.68 -24.82 -4.02
CA THR A 300 -5.70 -25.86 -4.37
C THR A 300 -4.75 -25.44 -5.48
N GLN A 301 -5.10 -24.42 -6.27
CA GLN A 301 -4.25 -23.88 -7.32
C GLN A 301 -3.36 -22.74 -6.77
N PRO A 302 -2.13 -22.57 -7.28
CA PRO A 302 -1.34 -21.41 -6.96
C PRO A 302 -2.12 -20.14 -7.37
N GLY A 303 -2.19 -19.16 -6.46
CA GLY A 303 -2.91 -17.92 -6.71
C GLY A 303 -2.34 -17.18 -7.93
N PHE A 304 -3.19 -16.44 -8.64
CA PHE A 304 -2.80 -15.73 -9.84
C PHE A 304 -2.13 -14.39 -9.48
N PRO A 305 -0.87 -14.12 -9.90
CA PRO A 305 -0.15 -12.93 -9.46
C PRO A 305 -0.80 -11.63 -9.96
N LEU A 306 -0.99 -10.67 -9.06
CA LEU A 306 -1.57 -9.35 -9.36
C LEU A 306 -0.78 -8.58 -10.43
N ASP A 307 0.54 -8.72 -10.45
CA ASP A 307 1.38 -8.08 -11.47
C ASP A 307 1.15 -8.66 -12.86
N GLN A 308 0.81 -9.95 -12.97
CA GLN A 308 0.40 -10.53 -14.25
C GLN A 308 -0.96 -9.99 -14.70
N ILE A 309 -1.91 -9.82 -13.77
CA ILE A 309 -3.20 -9.19 -14.05
C ILE A 309 -2.98 -7.77 -14.60
N ARG A 310 -2.21 -6.93 -13.90
CA ARG A 310 -1.94 -5.55 -14.35
C ARG A 310 -1.26 -5.51 -15.72
N ARG A 311 -0.31 -6.42 -15.96
CA ARG A 311 0.42 -6.53 -17.25
C ARG A 311 -0.52 -6.81 -18.42
N MET A 312 -1.57 -7.59 -18.24
CA MET A 312 -2.55 -7.87 -19.32
C MET A 312 -3.23 -6.61 -19.85
N PHE A 313 -3.30 -5.54 -19.05
CA PHE A 313 -3.92 -4.27 -19.44
C PHE A 313 -2.88 -3.16 -19.71
N MET A 314 -1.58 -3.47 -19.71
CA MET A 314 -0.55 -2.50 -20.13
C MET A 314 -0.62 -2.23 -21.64
N GLY A 315 -0.08 -1.10 -22.09
CA GLY A 315 -0.26 -0.64 -23.48
C GLY A 315 0.37 -1.53 -24.55
N ASP A 316 1.35 -2.35 -24.19
CA ASP A 316 1.96 -3.37 -25.04
C ASP A 316 1.06 -4.61 -25.20
N ALA A 317 0.35 -5.01 -24.15
CA ALA A 317 -0.57 -6.16 -24.16
C ALA A 317 -2.02 -5.79 -24.57
N CYS A 318 -2.45 -4.56 -24.28
CA CYS A 318 -3.78 -4.03 -24.55
C CYS A 318 -3.66 -2.62 -25.20
N PRO A 319 -3.39 -2.56 -26.52
CA PRO A 319 -3.18 -1.29 -27.22
C PRO A 319 -4.40 -0.35 -27.18
N SER A 320 -5.62 -0.89 -27.08
CA SER A 320 -6.85 -0.10 -26.99
C SER A 320 -6.97 0.72 -25.69
N LEU A 321 -6.19 0.37 -24.66
CA LEU A 321 -6.06 1.11 -23.39
C LEU A 321 -4.78 1.94 -23.30
N LEU A 322 -4.00 2.08 -24.38
CA LEU A 322 -2.78 2.91 -24.39
C LEU A 322 -3.13 4.36 -24.05
N GLY A 323 -2.41 4.94 -23.08
CA GLY A 323 -2.63 6.33 -22.63
C GLY A 323 -3.88 6.56 -21.78
N LYS A 324 -4.74 5.55 -21.60
CA LYS A 324 -5.99 5.64 -20.81
C LYS A 324 -5.76 5.21 -19.35
N PRO A 325 -6.42 5.82 -18.35
CA PRO A 325 -6.31 5.42 -16.95
C PRO A 325 -6.86 4.00 -16.73
N LYS A 326 -6.15 3.22 -15.90
CA LYS A 326 -6.48 1.85 -15.51
C LYS A 326 -6.48 1.76 -13.99
N LEU A 327 -7.64 1.56 -13.40
CA LEU A 327 -7.82 1.53 -11.94
C LEU A 327 -8.03 0.09 -11.48
N PHE A 328 -7.23 -0.36 -10.52
CA PHE A 328 -7.34 -1.68 -9.93
C PHE A 328 -7.66 -1.56 -8.45
N PHE A 329 -8.80 -2.12 -8.03
CA PHE A 329 -9.21 -2.20 -6.63
C PHE A 329 -9.14 -3.67 -6.20
N ILE A 330 -8.41 -3.95 -5.11
CA ILE A 330 -8.12 -5.32 -4.69
C ILE A 330 -8.50 -5.45 -3.22
N GLN A 331 -9.39 -6.38 -2.95
CA GLN A 331 -9.80 -6.80 -1.62
C GLN A 331 -9.46 -8.29 -1.49
N ASN A 332 -8.57 -8.59 -0.55
CA ASN A 332 -8.09 -9.94 -0.24
C ASN A 332 -8.61 -10.40 1.12
#